data_AF-A0A3A9TG85-F1
#
_entry.id   AF-A0A3A9TG85-F1
#
_cell.length_a   1.000
_cell.length_b   1.000
_cell.length_c   1.000
_cell.angle_alpha   90.00
_cell.angle_beta   90.00
_cell.angle_gamma   90.00
#
_symmetry.space_group_name_H-M   'P 1'
#
loop_
_entity.id
_entity.type
_entity.pdbx_description
1 polymer ?
#
loop_
_entity_poly.entity_id
_entity_poly.type
_entity_poly.pdbx_seq_one_letter_code
_entity_poly.pdbx_strand_id
1 'polypeptide(L)'
;MNVLKRIVRVMDIAVFVFTTIAIGGVFYEGMTLKWYDIVGIFVICMDYSFMPTTILHLIVDRKEKWYPVHIFSMVLIIVAIVMKIAGIAYPAITLLLWYFYLWFLCGCILVGRYVVKK
;
A
#
# COMPACT_ATOMS: atom_id res chain seq x y z
N MET A 1 -6.23 -23.49 -1.80
CA MET A 1 -5.67 -22.46 -0.88
C MET A 1 -4.24 -22.02 -1.21
N ASN A 2 -3.37 -22.87 -1.80
CA ASN A 2 -2.00 -22.49 -2.17
C ASN A 2 -1.90 -21.50 -3.35
N VAL A 3 -2.82 -21.58 -4.32
CA VAL A 3 -2.86 -20.67 -5.48
C VAL A 3 -3.16 -19.24 -5.03
N LEU A 4 -4.13 -19.05 -4.14
CA LEU A 4 -4.51 -17.73 -3.64
C LEU A 4 -3.38 -17.07 -2.84
N LYS A 5 -2.67 -17.84 -2.00
CA LYS A 5 -1.46 -17.37 -1.30
C LYS A 5 -0.34 -16.96 -2.26
N ARG A 6 -0.22 -17.64 -3.41
CA ARG A 6 0.76 -17.28 -4.44
C ARG A 6 0.40 -15.98 -5.15
N ILE A 7 -0.89 -15.79 -5.45
CA ILE A 7 -1.41 -14.55 -6.04
C ILE A 7 -1.17 -13.38 -5.09
N VAL A 8 -1.54 -13.53 -3.81
CA VAL A 8 -1.30 -12.53 -2.77
C VAL A 8 0.18 -12.14 -2.70
N ARG A 9 1.09 -13.11 -2.70
CA ARG A 9 2.54 -12.83 -2.72
C ARG A 9 2.96 -12.00 -3.93
N VAL A 10 2.45 -12.29 -5.13
CA VAL A 10 2.79 -11.52 -6.33
C VAL A 10 2.28 -10.09 -6.20
N MET A 11 1.07 -9.92 -5.65
CA MET A 11 0.49 -8.60 -5.40
C MET A 11 1.27 -7.82 -4.33
N ASP A 12 1.72 -8.46 -3.25
CA ASP A 12 2.58 -7.85 -2.23
C ASP A 12 3.85 -7.26 -2.85
N ILE A 13 4.48 -7.99 -3.78
CA ILE A 13 5.66 -7.53 -4.50
C ILE A 13 5.31 -6.34 -5.38
N ALA A 14 4.22 -6.42 -6.14
CA ALA A 14 3.80 -5.34 -7.03
C ALA A 14 3.52 -4.05 -6.24
N VAL A 15 2.73 -4.14 -5.15
CA VAL A 15 2.47 -3.02 -4.24
C VAL A 15 3.78 -2.44 -3.74
N PHE A 16 4.68 -3.28 -3.22
CA PHE A 16 5.94 -2.81 -2.66
C PHE A 16 6.80 -2.05 -3.69
N VAL A 17 6.88 -2.56 -4.93
CA VAL A 17 7.62 -1.91 -6.02
C VAL A 17 6.97 -0.56 -6.37
N PHE A 18 5.65 -0.52 -6.59
CA PHE A 18 4.96 0.73 -6.92
C PHE A 18 5.08 1.77 -5.81
N THR A 19 4.91 1.35 -4.54
CA THR A 19 5.08 2.23 -3.39
C THR A 19 6.51 2.77 -3.31
N THR A 20 7.52 1.93 -3.54
CA THR A 20 8.93 2.37 -3.51
C THR A 20 9.22 3.39 -4.60
N ILE A 21 8.75 3.16 -5.82
CA ILE A 21 8.94 4.08 -6.94
C ILE A 21 8.15 5.38 -6.72
N ALA A 22 6.92 5.30 -6.21
CA ALA A 22 6.11 6.47 -5.89
C ALA A 22 6.80 7.36 -4.83
N ILE A 23 7.28 6.76 -3.73
CA ILE A 23 8.03 7.49 -2.70
C ILE A 23 9.28 8.13 -3.30
N GLY A 24 10.08 7.37 -4.05
CA GLY A 24 11.29 7.88 -4.71
C GLY A 24 10.99 9.03 -5.68
N GLY A 25 9.89 8.92 -6.44
CA GLY A 25 9.40 9.94 -7.35
C GLY A 25 9.04 11.22 -6.61
N VAL A 26 8.23 11.14 -5.55
CA VAL A 26 7.83 12.30 -4.74
C VAL A 26 9.05 12.99 -4.10
N PHE A 27 10.03 12.22 -3.60
CA PHE A 27 11.27 12.80 -3.08
C PHE A 27 12.08 13.50 -4.18
N TYR A 28 12.22 12.89 -5.35
CA TYR A 28 12.93 13.49 -6.49
C TYR A 28 12.27 14.78 -6.97
N GLU A 29 10.94 14.81 -7.06
CA GLU A 29 10.16 16.02 -7.37
C GLU A 29 10.38 17.12 -6.34
N GLY A 30 10.37 16.77 -5.05
CA GLY A 30 10.66 17.70 -3.96
C GLY A 30 12.09 18.27 -4.04
N MET A 31 13.08 17.47 -4.43
CA MET A 31 14.47 17.92 -4.62
C MET A 31 14.65 18.80 -5.86
N THR A 32 13.95 18.49 -6.95
CA THR A 32 14.07 19.21 -8.23
C THR A 32 13.12 20.39 -8.36
N LEU A 33 12.20 20.57 -7.40
CA LEU A 33 11.14 21.58 -7.41
C LEU A 33 10.29 21.53 -8.68
N LYS A 34 10.15 20.33 -9.28
CA LYS A 34 9.37 20.08 -10.50
C LYS A 34 8.45 18.90 -10.26
N TRP A 35 7.19 19.05 -10.65
CA TRP A 35 6.19 17.98 -10.66
C TRP A 35 6.19 17.29 -12.03
N TYR A 36 6.38 15.98 -12.05
CA TYR A 36 6.34 15.12 -13.22
C TYR A 36 5.10 14.23 -13.18
N ASP A 37 4.32 14.23 -14.26
CA ASP A 37 3.09 13.43 -14.36
C ASP A 37 3.31 11.93 -14.12
N ILE A 38 4.54 11.44 -14.37
CA ILE A 38 4.91 10.05 -14.17
C ILE A 38 4.81 9.60 -12.71
N VAL A 39 5.05 10.50 -11.74
CA VAL A 39 4.93 10.18 -10.31
C VAL A 39 3.48 9.97 -9.92
N GLY A 40 2.57 10.77 -10.48
CA GLY A 40 1.13 10.58 -10.34
C GLY A 40 0.66 9.21 -10.80
N ILE A 41 1.23 8.67 -11.89
CA ILE A 41 0.91 7.33 -12.38
C ILE A 41 1.33 6.26 -11.36
N PHE A 42 2.53 6.36 -10.77
CA PHE A 42 2.99 5.40 -9.77
C PHE A 42 2.15 5.43 -8.48
N VAL A 43 1.72 6.63 -8.07
CA VAL A 43 0.80 6.80 -6.95
C VAL A 43 -0.53 6.09 -7.20
N ILE A 44 -1.10 6.26 -8.39
CA ILE A 44 -2.32 5.56 -8.81
C ILE A 44 -2.09 4.04 -8.80
N CYS A 45 -1.02 3.55 -9.44
CA CYS A 45 -0.73 2.12 -9.48
C CYS A 45 -0.57 1.50 -8.08
N MET A 46 0.07 2.21 -7.14
CA MET A 46 0.16 1.80 -5.74
C MET A 46 -1.23 1.71 -5.09
N ASP A 47 -2.05 2.76 -5.16
CA ASP A 47 -3.34 2.77 -4.48
C ASP A 47 -4.28 1.67 -5.03
N TYR A 48 -4.34 1.53 -6.35
CA TYR A 48 -5.16 0.53 -7.02
C TYR A 48 -4.63 -0.90 -6.89
N SER A 49 -3.35 -1.11 -6.58
CA SER A 49 -2.83 -2.43 -6.27
C SER A 49 -2.94 -2.76 -4.77
N PHE A 50 -2.83 -1.77 -3.88
CA PHE A 50 -2.88 -1.98 -2.44
C PHE A 50 -4.29 -2.34 -1.94
N MET A 51 -5.32 -1.67 -2.45
CA MET A 51 -6.70 -1.94 -2.06
C MET A 51 -7.11 -3.42 -2.31
N PRO A 52 -6.97 -4.00 -3.52
CA PRO A 52 -7.32 -5.39 -3.75
C PRO A 52 -6.40 -6.36 -2.99
N THR A 53 -5.11 -6.03 -2.82
CA THR A 53 -4.19 -6.81 -1.97
C THR A 53 -4.69 -6.90 -0.53
N THR A 54 -5.13 -5.78 0.04
CA THR A 54 -5.70 -5.72 1.40
C THR A 54 -6.96 -6.57 1.53
N ILE A 55 -7.86 -6.51 0.55
CA ILE A 55 -9.08 -7.33 0.54
C ILE A 55 -8.74 -8.83 0.50
N LEU A 56 -7.77 -9.22 -0.32
CA LEU A 56 -7.34 -10.62 -0.39
C LEU A 56 -6.71 -11.09 0.92
N HIS A 57 -5.90 -10.27 1.57
CA HIS A 57 -5.35 -10.59 2.89
C HIS A 57 -6.43 -10.75 3.96
N LEU A 58 -7.50 -9.94 3.92
CA LEU A 58 -8.64 -10.12 4.83
C LEU A 58 -9.36 -11.47 4.67
N ILE A 59 -9.25 -12.09 3.49
CA ILE A 59 -9.82 -13.41 3.23
C ILE A 59 -8.83 -14.51 3.61
N VAL A 60 -7.57 -14.37 3.18
CA VAL A 60 -6.55 -15.42 3.26
C VAL A 60 -5.94 -15.56 4.65
N ASP A 61 -5.80 -14.45 5.39
CA ASP A 61 -4.99 -14.39 6.59
C ASP A 61 -5.77 -14.32 7.88
N ARG A 62 -7.07 -14.64 7.90
CA ARG A 62 -7.93 -14.55 9.10
C ARG A 62 -7.37 -15.16 10.39
N LYS A 63 -6.47 -16.15 10.29
CA LYS A 63 -5.86 -16.84 11.44
C LYS A 63 -4.39 -16.47 11.69
N GLU A 64 -3.86 -15.51 10.93
CA GLU A 64 -2.45 -15.14 10.97
C GLU A 64 -2.24 -13.89 11.82
N LYS A 65 -1.03 -13.75 12.39
CA LYS A 65 -0.68 -12.63 13.27
C LYS A 65 -0.82 -11.25 12.62
N TRP A 66 -0.70 -11.18 11.30
CA TRP A 66 -0.76 -9.94 10.51
C TRP A 66 -2.20 -9.49 10.18
N TYR A 67 -3.21 -10.32 10.45
CA TYR A 67 -4.61 -10.03 10.14
C TYR A 67 -5.14 -8.69 10.71
N PRO A 68 -4.85 -8.33 11.98
CA PRO A 68 -5.33 -7.05 12.53
C PRO A 68 -4.80 -5.84 11.76
N VAL A 69 -3.61 -5.95 11.17
CA VAL A 69 -3.00 -4.85 10.43
C VAL A 69 -3.74 -4.62 9.10
N HIS A 70 -4.17 -5.69 8.43
CA HIS A 70 -5.00 -5.58 7.23
C HIS A 70 -6.40 -5.03 7.53
N ILE A 71 -6.98 -5.34 8.69
CA ILE A 71 -8.23 -4.70 9.15
C ILE A 71 -8.01 -3.20 9.32
N PHE A 72 -6.94 -2.80 9.99
CA PHE A 72 -6.60 -1.40 10.17
C PHE A 72 -6.39 -0.68 8.83
N SER A 73 -5.67 -1.29 7.88
CA SER A 73 -5.52 -0.76 6.51
C SER A 73 -6.88 -0.54 5.84
N MET A 74 -7.81 -1.49 5.96
CA MET A 74 -9.13 -1.39 5.37
C MET A 74 -9.97 -0.27 6.00
N VAL A 75 -9.89 -0.08 7.31
CA VAL A 75 -10.56 1.04 8.00
C VAL A 75 -10.05 2.37 7.46
N LEU A 76 -8.74 2.52 7.29
CA LEU A 76 -8.15 3.74 6.73
C LEU A 76 -8.59 3.99 5.27
N ILE A 77 -8.67 2.94 4.45
CA ILE A 77 -9.20 3.04 3.08
C ILE A 77 -10.66 3.53 3.09
N ILE A 78 -11.50 2.99 3.98
CA ILE A 78 -12.90 3.42 4.11
C ILE A 78 -13.00 4.89 4.54
N VAL A 79 -12.23 5.29 5.56
CA VAL A 79 -12.16 6.69 6.00
C VAL A 79 -11.74 7.60 4.86
N ALA A 80 -10.73 7.19 4.08
CA ALA A 80 -10.33 7.94 2.90
C ALA A 80 -11.49 8.10 1.91
N ILE A 81 -12.17 7.03 1.52
CA ILE A 81 -13.32 7.10 0.59
C ILE A 81 -14.40 8.05 1.12
N VAL A 82 -14.74 7.98 2.41
CA VAL A 82 -15.73 8.88 3.04
C VAL A 82 -15.30 10.34 2.94
N MET A 83 -14.05 10.65 3.27
CA MET A 83 -13.52 12.02 3.14
C MET A 83 -13.58 12.52 1.69
N LYS A 84 -13.28 11.66 0.70
CA LYS A 84 -13.36 12.01 -0.72
C LYS A 84 -14.77 12.39 -1.12
N ILE A 85 -15.76 11.60 -0.71
CA ILE A 85 -17.18 11.83 -1.02
C ILE A 85 -17.68 13.10 -0.32
N ALA A 86 -17.22 13.36 0.90
CA ALA A 86 -17.55 14.57 1.66
C ALA A 86 -16.86 15.84 1.15
N GLY A 87 -15.98 15.74 0.15
CA GLY A 87 -15.22 16.89 -0.38
C GLY A 87 -14.18 17.45 0.59
N ILE A 88 -13.79 16.68 1.61
CA ILE A 88 -12.79 17.09 2.61
C ILE A 88 -11.40 16.87 2.02
N ALA A 89 -10.59 17.93 1.98
CA ALA A 89 -9.20 17.83 1.52
C ALA A 89 -8.38 16.97 2.49
N TYR A 90 -7.53 16.09 1.94
CA TYR A 90 -6.58 15.34 2.74
C TYR A 90 -5.41 16.24 3.16
N PRO A 91 -5.06 16.29 4.44
CA PRO A 91 -3.81 16.90 4.85
C PRO A 91 -2.63 16.19 4.18
N ALA A 92 -1.68 16.95 3.63
CA ALA A 92 -0.52 16.40 2.92
C ALA A 92 0.31 15.46 3.82
N ILE A 93 0.39 15.75 5.12
CA ILE A 93 1.09 14.91 6.09
C ILE A 93 0.44 13.53 6.25
N THR A 94 -0.89 13.45 6.10
CA THR A 94 -1.63 12.19 6.18
C THR A 94 -1.28 11.29 4.99
N LEU A 95 -1.14 11.85 3.80
CA LEU A 95 -0.70 11.13 2.60
C LEU A 95 0.74 10.61 2.76
N LEU A 96 1.64 11.45 3.29
CA LEU A 96 3.02 11.03 3.56
C LEU A 96 3.08 9.85 4.52
N LEU A 97 2.40 9.96 5.67
CA LEU A 97 2.33 8.89 6.67
C LEU A 97 1.70 7.61 6.10
N TRP A 98 0.70 7.77 5.22
CA TRP A 98 0.07 6.66 4.53
C TRP A 98 1.07 5.91 3.63
N TYR A 99 1.81 6.62 2.77
CA TYR A 99 2.78 5.96 1.89
C TYR A 99 3.89 5.24 2.67
N PHE A 100 4.41 5.84 3.73
CA PHE A 100 5.38 5.17 4.59
C PHE A 100 4.80 3.96 5.31
N TYR A 101 3.54 4.04 5.78
CA TYR A 101 2.83 2.92 6.36
C TYR A 101 2.69 1.75 5.37
N LEU A 102 2.26 2.02 4.14
CA LEU A 102 2.13 1.01 3.09
C LEU A 102 3.48 0.34 2.78
N TRP A 103 4.51 1.16 2.61
CA TRP A 103 5.85 0.69 2.29
C TRP A 103 6.41 -0.21 3.39
N PHE A 104 6.28 0.22 4.66
CA PHE A 104 6.76 -0.52 5.81
C PHE A 104 5.96 -1.81 6.01
N LEU A 105 4.63 -1.75 5.89
CA LEU A 105 3.75 -2.91 6.01
C LEU A 105 4.10 -3.98 4.97
N CYS A 106 4.13 -3.62 3.68
CA CYS A 106 4.47 -4.54 2.61
C CYS A 106 5.92 -5.05 2.73
N GLY A 107 6.86 -4.20 3.12
CA GLY A 107 8.25 -4.60 3.41
C GLY A 107 8.34 -5.66 4.51
N CYS A 108 7.66 -5.44 5.65
CA CYS A 108 7.60 -6.41 6.75
C CYS A 108 6.93 -7.72 6.34
N ILE A 109 5.84 -7.67 5.57
CA ILE A 109 5.16 -8.86 5.06
C ILE A 109 6.09 -9.64 4.14
N LEU A 110 6.74 -8.98 3.18
CA LEU A 110 7.65 -9.61 2.23
C LEU A 110 8.83 -10.30 2.94
N VAL A 111 9.50 -9.58 3.84
CA VAL A 111 10.66 -10.11 4.59
C VAL A 111 10.23 -11.21 5.56
N GLY A 112 9.24 -10.93 6.42
CA GLY A 112 8.84 -11.82 7.50
C GLY A 112 8.13 -13.09 7.05
N ARG A 113 7.34 -13.04 5.96
CA ARG A 113 6.60 -14.22 5.47
C ARG A 113 7.25 -14.95 4.33
N TYR A 114 8.04 -14.28 3.49
CA TYR A 114 8.53 -14.90 2.24
C TYR A 114 10.05 -15.06 2.17
N VAL A 115 10.82 -14.29 2.96
CA VAL A 115 12.28 -14.43 3.02
C VAL A 115 12.72 -15.29 4.20
N VAL A 116 12.20 -15.02 5.41
CA VAL A 116 12.63 -15.72 6.65
C VAL A 116 12.02 -17.13 6.78
N LYS A 117 10.82 -17.36 6.23
CA LYS A 117 10.11 -18.66 6.29
C LYS A 117 10.47 -19.62 5.14
N LYS A 118 11.62 -19.43 4.49
CA LYS A 118 12.10 -20.36 3.44
C LYS A 118 12.73 -21.61 4.05
#